data_AF-X1UAC7-F1
#
_entry.id   AF-X1UAC7-F1
#
_cell.length_a   1.000
_cell.length_b   1.000
_cell.length_c   1.000
_cell.angle_alpha   90.00
_cell.angle_beta   90.00
_cell.angle_gamma   90.00
#
_symmetry.space_group_name_H-M   'P 1'
#
loop_
_entity.id
_entity.type
_entity.pdbx_description
1 polymer ?
#
loop_
_entity_poly.entity_id
_entity_poly.type
_entity_poly.pdbx_seq_one_letter_code
_entity_poly.pdbx_strand_id
1 'polypeptide(L)'
;MLKTQEEIRKLKLEASNIDKILANESYSKADIGKFEYFISRITNLAESLKDFKNSSTITRIRELQKDKADYHDNLPLIIANTKALLDSLDEYFKI
;
A
#
# COMPACT_ATOMS: atom_id res chain seq x y z
N MET A 1 12.32 -7.44 -13.90
CA MET A 1 11.04 -7.53 -14.64
C MET A 1 10.21 -8.73 -14.19
N LEU A 2 10.55 -9.99 -14.51
CA LEU A 2 9.76 -11.16 -14.06
C LEU A 2 9.55 -11.25 -12.55
N LYS A 3 10.61 -11.02 -11.75
CA LYS A 3 10.52 -10.98 -10.28
C LYS A 3 9.59 -9.87 -9.77
N THR A 4 9.58 -8.72 -10.44
CA THR A 4 8.73 -7.57 -10.10
C THR A 4 7.26 -7.87 -10.38
N GLN A 5 6.96 -8.47 -11.54
CA GLN A 5 5.61 -8.85 -11.90
C GLN A 5 5.04 -9.91 -10.94
N GLU A 6 5.86 -10.88 -10.55
CA GLU A 6 5.48 -11.88 -9.56
C GLU A 6 5.19 -11.26 -8.19
N GLU A 7 6.01 -10.30 -7.77
CA GLU A 7 5.78 -9.55 -6.53
C GLU A 7 4.47 -8.77 -6.57
N ILE A 8 4.15 -8.10 -7.69
CA ILE A 8 2.87 -7.39 -7.87
C ILE A 8 1.68 -8.35 -7.76
N ARG A 9 1.74 -9.54 -8.39
CA ARG A 9 0.68 -10.55 -8.26
C ARG A 9 0.48 -11.00 -6.81
N LYS A 10 1.57 -11.23 -6.07
CA LYS A 10 1.49 -11.57 -4.64
C LYS A 10 0.86 -10.46 -3.82
N LEU A 11 1.26 -9.21 -4.07
CA LEU A 11 0.69 -8.04 -3.40
C LEU A 11 -0.81 -7.87 -3.70
N LYS A 12 -1.26 -8.17 -4.94
CA LYS A 12 -2.69 -8.18 -5.29
C LYS A 12 -3.48 -9.25 -4.53
N LEU A 13 -2.91 -10.45 -4.37
CA LEU A 13 -3.52 -11.50 -3.55
C LEU A 13 -3.58 -11.09 -2.08
N GLU A 14 -2.51 -10.49 -1.56
CA GLU A 14 -2.43 -10.00 -0.19
C GLU A 14 -3.42 -8.86 0.09
N ALA A 15 -3.69 -7.99 -0.89
CA ALA A 15 -4.66 -6.90 -0.77
C ALA A 15 -6.06 -7.41 -0.34
N SER A 16 -6.46 -8.60 -0.78
CA SER A 16 -7.73 -9.21 -0.35
C SER A 16 -7.77 -9.57 1.14
N ASN A 17 -6.62 -9.94 1.72
CA ASN A 17 -6.52 -10.19 3.16
C ASN A 17 -6.46 -8.88 3.94
N ILE A 18 -5.82 -7.85 3.40
CA ILE A 18 -5.84 -6.50 3.96
C ILE A 18 -7.28 -5.98 4.07
N ASP A 19 -8.10 -6.17 3.04
CA ASP A 19 -9.51 -5.75 3.06
C ASP A 19 -10.31 -6.42 4.18
N LYS A 20 -10.07 -7.72 4.42
CA LYS A 20 -10.71 -8.46 5.52
C LYS A 20 -10.32 -7.91 6.90
N ILE A 21 -9.04 -7.57 7.07
CA ILE A 21 -8.56 -7.00 8.34
C ILE A 21 -9.12 -5.58 8.52
N LEU A 22 -9.17 -4.79 7.43
CA LEU A 22 -9.66 -3.41 7.45
C LEU A 22 -11.15 -3.33 7.79
N ALA A 23 -11.94 -4.35 7.44
CA ALA A 23 -13.36 -4.45 7.77
C ALA A 23 -13.66 -4.64 9.27
N ASN A 24 -12.63 -4.90 10.10
CA ASN A 24 -12.81 -4.99 11.54
C ASN A 24 -13.06 -3.61 12.17
N GLU A 25 -13.88 -3.55 13.22
CA GLU A 25 -14.17 -2.31 13.97
C GLU A 25 -12.97 -1.77 14.75
N SER A 26 -11.97 -2.61 15.03
CA SER A 26 -10.72 -2.21 15.66
C SER A 26 -9.56 -3.09 15.18
N TYR A 27 -8.34 -2.54 15.23
CA TYR A 27 -7.13 -3.20 14.72
C TYR A 27 -6.19 -3.54 15.88
N SER A 28 -5.73 -4.79 15.91
CA SER A 28 -4.67 -5.17 16.84
C SER A 28 -3.33 -4.56 16.41
N LYS A 29 -2.35 -4.53 17.32
CA LYS A 29 -0.97 -4.16 16.97
C LYS A 29 -0.39 -5.03 15.84
N ALA A 30 -0.77 -6.31 15.79
CA ALA A 30 -0.33 -7.21 14.73
C ALA A 30 -0.96 -6.84 13.38
N ASP A 31 -2.22 -6.40 13.37
CA ASP A 31 -2.90 -5.95 12.16
C ASP A 31 -2.29 -4.66 11.61
N ILE A 32 -1.97 -3.72 12.49
CA ILE A 32 -1.24 -2.50 12.13
C ILE A 32 0.10 -2.83 11.50
N GLY A 33 0.87 -3.75 12.09
CA GLY A 33 2.13 -4.21 11.51
C GLY A 33 1.97 -4.82 10.10
N LYS A 34 0.87 -5.54 9.84
CA LYS A 34 0.57 -6.06 8.49
C LYS A 34 0.26 -4.92 7.52
N PHE A 35 -0.52 -3.92 7.93
CA PHE A 35 -0.80 -2.74 7.11
C PHE A 35 0.49 -2.00 6.76
N GLU A 36 1.32 -1.68 7.75
CA GLU A 36 2.60 -0.99 7.55
C GLU A 36 3.54 -1.75 6.62
N TYR A 37 3.62 -3.07 6.77
CA TYR A 37 4.43 -3.93 5.92
C TYR A 37 3.93 -3.94 4.47
N PHE A 38 2.62 -4.07 4.28
CA PHE A 38 1.97 -4.02 2.97
C PHE A 38 2.21 -2.67 2.26
N ILE A 39 1.97 -1.56 2.96
CA ILE A 39 2.22 -0.19 2.46
C ILE A 39 3.69 -0.02 2.07
N SER A 40 4.61 -0.47 2.92
CA SER A 40 6.05 -0.33 2.68
C SER A 40 6.50 -1.09 1.44
N ARG A 41 6.00 -2.31 1.21
CA ARG A 41 6.37 -3.10 0.02
C ARG A 41 5.95 -2.42 -1.28
N ILE A 42 4.72 -1.90 -1.33
CA ILE A 42 4.19 -1.25 -2.54
C ILE A 42 4.88 0.09 -2.78
N THR A 43 5.04 0.92 -1.75
CA THR A 43 5.71 2.22 -1.89
C THR A 43 7.18 2.06 -2.26
N ASN A 44 7.93 1.15 -1.62
CA ASN A 44 9.33 0.88 -1.99
C ASN A 44 9.46 0.36 -3.43
N LEU A 45 8.55 -0.53 -3.85
CA LEU A 45 8.55 -1.02 -5.23
C LEU A 45 8.30 0.14 -6.20
N ALA A 46 7.30 0.97 -5.94
CA ALA A 46 6.99 2.12 -6.78
C ALA A 46 8.17 3.11 -6.84
N GLU A 47 8.80 3.45 -5.72
CA GLU A 47 9.92 4.39 -5.69
C GLU A 47 11.18 3.89 -6.39
N SER A 48 11.33 2.57 -6.53
CA SER A 48 12.40 1.99 -7.34
C SER A 48 12.23 2.27 -8.85
N LEU A 49 11.02 2.63 -9.29
CA LEU A 49 10.70 2.96 -10.66
C LEU A 49 10.78 4.48 -10.87
N LYS A 50 11.53 4.90 -11.89
CA LYS A 50 11.73 6.32 -12.19
C LYS A 50 10.42 7.08 -12.40
N ASP A 51 9.43 6.45 -13.04
CA ASP A 51 8.15 7.06 -13.41
C ASP A 51 7.21 7.28 -12.20
N PHE A 52 7.45 6.58 -11.10
CA PHE A 52 6.65 6.67 -9.87
C PHE A 52 7.37 7.40 -8.74
N LYS A 53 8.67 7.70 -8.93
CA LYS A 53 9.45 8.45 -7.97
C LYS A 53 8.79 9.81 -7.72
N ASN A 54 8.48 10.09 -6.45
CA ASN A 54 7.75 11.30 -6.02
C ASN A 54 6.32 11.43 -6.60
N SER A 55 5.65 10.31 -6.93
CA SER A 55 4.25 10.38 -7.31
C SER A 55 3.41 11.05 -6.20
N SER A 56 2.37 11.78 -6.62
CA SER A 56 1.45 12.44 -5.69
C SER A 56 0.79 11.43 -4.75
N THR A 57 0.50 10.22 -5.23
CA THR A 57 -0.05 9.11 -4.43
C THR A 57 0.90 8.69 -3.30
N ILE A 58 2.19 8.50 -3.58
CA ILE A 58 3.19 8.17 -2.55
C ILE A 58 3.33 9.32 -1.54
N THR A 59 3.33 10.56 -2.03
CA THR A 59 3.39 11.75 -1.17
C THR A 59 2.18 11.78 -0.22
N ARG A 60 0.97 11.53 -0.73
CA ARG A 60 -0.25 11.49 0.06
C ARG A 60 -0.24 10.38 1.11
N ILE A 61 0.22 9.18 0.76
CA ILE A 61 0.41 8.07 1.71
C ILE A 61 1.30 8.52 2.88
N ARG A 62 2.43 9.15 2.58
CA ARG A 62 3.39 9.60 3.60
C ARG A 62 2.87 10.71 4.49
N GLU A 63 2.10 11.65 3.94
CA GLU A 63 1.44 12.70 4.73
C GLU A 63 0.50 12.10 5.76
N LEU A 64 -0.35 11.16 5.33
CA LEU A 64 -1.28 10.46 6.21
C LEU A 64 -0.56 9.60 7.26
N GLN A 65 0.59 9.00 6.93
CA GLN A 65 1.41 8.25 7.89
C GLN A 65 2.12 9.13 8.92
N LYS A 66 2.41 10.39 8.59
CA LYS A 66 3.10 11.33 9.49
C LYS A 66 2.19 11.90 10.57
N ASP A 67 0.89 11.94 10.31
CA ASP A 67 -0.08 12.35 11.31
C ASP A 67 -0.27 11.24 12.35
N LYS A 68 0.57 11.28 13.39
CA LYS A 68 0.59 10.24 14.43
C LYS A 68 -0.62 10.29 15.35
N ALA A 69 -1.28 11.45 15.47
CA ALA A 69 -2.48 11.58 16.30
C ALA A 69 -3.64 10.79 15.68
N ASP A 70 -3.78 10.91 14.36
CA ASP A 70 -4.90 10.34 13.61
C ASP A 70 -4.49 9.13 12.75
N TYR A 71 -3.31 8.55 12.99
CA TYR A 71 -2.77 7.47 12.15
C TYR A 71 -3.74 6.30 12.00
N HIS A 72 -4.36 5.89 13.11
CA HIS A 72 -5.33 4.79 13.13
C HIS A 72 -6.58 5.13 12.32
N ASP A 73 -7.11 6.34 12.48
CA ASP A 73 -8.30 6.81 11.75
C ASP A 73 -8.00 7.01 10.25
N ASN A 74 -6.75 7.31 9.93
CA ASN A 74 -6.26 7.46 8.56
C ASN A 74 -5.94 6.12 7.88
N LEU A 75 -5.87 4.99 8.60
CA LEU A 75 -5.52 3.68 8.02
C LEU A 75 -6.39 3.30 6.80
N PRO A 76 -7.73 3.41 6.84
CA PRO A 76 -8.54 3.09 5.67
C PRO A 76 -8.18 3.93 4.44
N LEU A 77 -7.89 5.22 4.63
CA LEU A 77 -7.50 6.11 3.55
C LEU A 77 -6.09 5.81 3.04
N ILE A 78 -5.15 5.48 3.93
CA ILE A 78 -3.78 5.07 3.56
C ILE A 78 -3.82 3.79 2.72
N ILE A 79 -4.60 2.79 3.16
CA ILE A 79 -4.75 1.52 2.45
C ILE A 79 -5.41 1.73 1.09
N ALA A 80 -6.44 2.58 0.99
CA ALA A 80 -7.07 2.91 -0.29
C ALA A 80 -6.07 3.52 -1.29
N ASN A 81 -5.27 4.51 -0.86
CA ASN A 81 -4.22 5.11 -1.72
C ASN A 81 -3.13 4.10 -2.09
N THR A 82 -2.78 3.19 -1.17
CA THR A 82 -1.80 2.13 -1.40
C THR A 82 -2.27 1.12 -2.45
N LYS A 83 -3.56 0.75 -2.42
CA LYS A 83 -4.17 -0.12 -3.44
C LYS A 83 -4.23 0.56 -4.80
N ALA A 84 -4.61 1.84 -4.85
CA ALA A 84 -4.57 2.61 -6.10
C ALA A 84 -3.15 2.67 -6.69
N LEU A 85 -2.12 2.82 -5.86
CA LEU A 85 -0.73 2.74 -6.30
C LEU A 85 -0.37 1.35 -6.84
N LEU A 86 -0.83 0.28 -6.19
CA LEU A 86 -0.63 -1.09 -6.66
C LEU A 86 -1.30 -1.31 -8.03
N ASP A 87 -2.51 -0.80 -8.23
CA ASP A 87 -3.22 -0.88 -9.51
C ASP A 87 -2.46 -0.13 -10.61
N SER A 88 -1.91 1.06 -10.31
CA SER A 88 -1.06 1.78 -11.27
C SER A 88 0.24 1.02 -11.62
N LEU A 89 0.83 0.27 -10.66
CA LEU A 89 1.98 -0.59 -10.94
C LEU A 89 1.60 -1.78 -11.82
N ASP A 90 0.45 -2.38 -11.56
CA ASP A 90 -0.12 -3.48 -12.35
C ASP A 90 -0.34 -3.04 -13.80
N GLU A 91 -0.95 -1.86 -14.01
CA GLU A 91 -1.13 -1.25 -15.32
C GLU A 91 0.20 -0.94 -16.03
N TYR A 92 1.18 -0.37 -15.30
CA TYR A 92 2.50 -0.06 -15.84
C TYR A 92 3.21 -1.30 -16.40
N PHE A 93 3.09 -2.43 -15.70
CA PHE A 93 3.67 -3.70 -16.13
C PHE A 93 2.73 -4.56 -16.99
N LYS A 94 1.48 -4.13 -17.18
CA LYS A 94 0.41 -4.79 -17.94
C LYS A 94 0.15 -6.24 -17.48
N ILE A 95 -0.06 -6.45 -16.19
CA ILE A 95 -0.19 -7.78 -15.56
C ILE A 95 -1.47 -7.98 -14.76
#